data_AF-A0A7S1EQK1-F1
#
_entry.id   AF-A0A7S1EQK1-F1
#
_cell.length_a   1.000
_cell.length_b   1.000
_cell.length_c   1.000
_cell.angle_alpha   90.00
_cell.angle_beta   90.00
_cell.angle_gamma   90.00
#
_symmetry.space_group_name_H-M   'P 1'
#
loop_
_entity.id
_entity.type
_entity.pdbx_description
1 polymer ?
#
loop_
_entity_poly.entity_id
_entity_poly.type
_entity_poly.pdbx_seq_one_letter_code
_entity_poly.pdbx_strand_id
1 'polypeptide(L)'
;TVWEIPQRVLLDMSADRGLFIDQSQSLNVYMAAPSTAKLSSMHFYGWKKGLKTGMYYLRTRPAASASPVTIDPSLERNAAQNQSKTQTEIQQQQQMTCSLDDPEGCLSCGA
;
A
#
# COMPACT_ATOMS: atom_id res chain seq x y z
N THR A 1 14.83 0.22 -0.76
CA THR A 1 14.02 1.42 -1.12
C THR A 1 14.87 2.68 -1.09
N VAL A 2 14.37 3.83 -1.58
CA VAL A 2 15.12 5.11 -1.54
C VAL A 2 15.54 5.54 -0.13
N TRP A 3 14.82 5.05 0.90
CA TRP A 3 15.08 5.33 2.31
C TRP A 3 16.29 4.58 2.90
N GLU A 4 16.73 3.51 2.24
CA GLU A 4 17.90 2.71 2.66
C GLU A 4 19.20 3.22 2.04
N ILE A 5 19.11 4.09 1.03
CA ILE A 5 20.26 4.61 0.30
C ILE A 5 20.79 5.86 1.01
N PRO A 6 22.10 5.92 1.32
CA PRO A 6 22.71 7.13 1.86
C PRO A 6 22.56 8.29 0.86
N GLN A 7 22.00 9.42 1.31
CA GLN A 7 21.74 10.56 0.43
C GLN A 7 23.00 11.14 -0.20
N ARG A 8 24.16 10.97 0.46
CA ARG A 8 25.47 11.34 -0.10
C ARG A 8 25.75 10.67 -1.44
N VAL A 9 25.40 9.39 -1.58
CA VAL A 9 25.61 8.63 -2.82
C VAL A 9 24.76 9.23 -3.95
N LEU A 10 23.51 9.62 -3.66
CA LEU A 10 22.64 10.27 -4.65
C LEU A 10 23.18 11.64 -5.08
N LEU A 11 23.79 12.40 -4.16
CA LEU A 11 24.44 13.67 -4.47
C LEU A 11 25.67 13.48 -5.35
N ASP A 12 26.51 12.48 -5.06
CA ASP A 12 27.70 12.17 -5.85
C ASP A 12 27.32 11.73 -7.27
N MET A 13 26.39 10.79 -7.41
CA MET A 13 25.87 10.36 -8.73
C MET A 13 25.22 11.51 -9.51
N SER A 14 24.57 12.44 -8.80
CA SER A 14 23.98 13.63 -9.41
C SER A 14 25.04 14.61 -9.91
N ALA A 15 26.18 14.71 -9.21
CA ALA A 15 27.30 15.53 -9.63
C ALA A 15 27.99 14.92 -10.87
N ASP A 16 28.21 13.61 -10.86
CA ASP A 16 28.84 12.89 -11.98
C ASP A 16 28.06 13.05 -13.28
N ARG A 17 26.73 12.86 -13.25
CA ARG A 17 25.90 13.07 -14.44
C ARG A 17 25.69 14.54 -14.79
N GLY A 18 25.91 15.46 -13.83
CA GLY A 18 25.73 16.89 -14.01
C GLY A 18 26.63 17.50 -15.09
N LEU A 19 27.76 16.84 -15.39
CA LEU A 19 28.67 17.21 -16.47
C LEU A 19 28.03 17.10 -17.87
N PHE A 20 27.02 16.24 -18.01
CA PHE A 20 26.33 15.99 -19.28
C PHE A 20 24.96 16.72 -19.36
N ILE A 21 24.65 17.59 -18.40
CA ILE A 21 23.39 18.31 -18.31
C ILE A 21 23.65 19.80 -18.49
N ASP A 22 23.08 20.35 -19.56
CA ASP A 22 23.20 21.76 -19.94
C ASP A 22 22.62 22.70 -18.87
N GLN A 23 21.41 22.43 -18.42
CA GLN A 23 20.70 23.18 -17.39
C GLN A 23 20.88 22.50 -16.05
N SER A 24 19.83 21.98 -15.44
CA SER A 24 19.89 21.29 -14.16
C SER A 24 18.95 20.09 -14.16
N GLN A 25 18.80 19.46 -13.00
CA GLN A 25 17.95 18.31 -12.78
C GLN A 25 17.19 18.43 -11.48
N SER A 26 15.95 17.95 -11.49
CA SER A 26 15.13 17.87 -10.28
C SER A 26 15.67 16.80 -9.34
N LEU A 27 16.40 17.23 -8.30
CA LEU A 27 16.98 16.33 -7.30
C LEU A 27 16.13 16.29 -6.03
N ASN A 28 15.34 15.23 -5.86
CA ASN A 28 14.63 14.99 -4.60
C ASN A 28 15.58 14.39 -3.55
N VAL A 29 15.48 14.87 -2.32
CA VAL A 29 16.24 14.38 -1.17
C VAL A 29 15.30 13.67 -0.21
N TYR A 30 15.69 12.50 0.26
CA TYR A 30 14.87 11.65 1.13
C TYR A 30 15.56 11.50 2.48
N MET A 31 14.93 11.97 3.55
CA MET A 31 15.49 11.91 4.90
C MET A 31 14.42 11.50 5.90
N ALA A 32 14.55 10.30 6.48
CA ALA A 32 13.56 9.79 7.43
C ALA A 32 13.45 10.67 8.68
N ALA A 33 14.58 11.01 9.29
CA ALA A 33 14.66 11.90 10.45
C ALA A 33 15.48 13.15 10.10
N PRO A 34 14.84 14.21 9.56
CA PRO A 34 15.52 15.45 9.24
C PRO A 34 15.96 16.18 10.50
N SER A 35 17.19 16.70 10.49
CA SER A 35 17.66 17.67 11.47
C SER A 35 18.32 18.83 10.75
N THR A 36 18.29 20.02 11.36
CA THR A 36 18.90 21.22 10.77
C THR A 36 20.37 21.00 10.45
N ALA A 37 21.12 20.35 11.35
CA ALA A 37 22.52 20.01 11.13
C ALA A 37 22.72 19.10 9.89
N LYS A 38 21.88 18.07 9.74
CA LYS A 38 21.96 17.14 8.59
C LYS A 38 21.61 17.85 7.29
N LEU A 39 20.53 18.64 7.27
CA LEU A 39 20.11 19.39 6.08
C LEU A 39 21.16 20.42 5.67
N SER A 40 21.68 21.21 6.61
CA SER A 40 22.74 22.16 6.33
C SER A 40 23.99 21.48 5.78
N SER A 41 24.45 20.38 6.42
CA SER A 41 25.62 19.63 5.94
C SER A 41 25.43 19.08 4.52
N MET A 42 24.23 18.62 4.19
CA MET A 42 23.86 18.10 2.88
C MET A 42 23.86 19.20 1.82
N HIS A 43 23.27 20.36 2.12
CA HIS A 43 23.26 21.51 1.22
C HIS A 43 24.69 22.02 0.92
N PHE A 44 25.51 22.16 1.97
CA PHE A 44 26.91 22.57 1.79
C PHE A 44 27.72 21.53 1.03
N TYR A 45 27.44 20.24 1.21
CA TYR A 45 28.08 19.17 0.44
C TYR A 45 27.75 19.28 -1.06
N GLY A 46 26.46 19.38 -1.40
CA GLY A 46 26.02 19.53 -2.80
C GLY A 46 26.56 20.80 -3.46
N TRP A 47 26.57 21.92 -2.72
CA TRP A 47 27.15 23.17 -3.19
C TRP A 47 28.65 23.06 -3.49
N LYS A 48 29.44 22.47 -2.57
CA LYS A 48 30.88 22.23 -2.79
C LYS A 48 31.16 21.30 -3.98
N LYS A 49 30.24 20.38 -4.29
CA LYS A 49 30.31 19.49 -5.45
C LYS A 49 29.89 20.14 -6.77
N GLY A 50 29.45 21.41 -6.75
CA GLY A 50 29.05 22.13 -7.95
C GLY A 50 27.66 21.76 -8.47
N LEU A 51 26.78 21.18 -7.65
CA LEU A 51 25.40 20.91 -8.04
C LEU A 51 24.64 22.21 -8.24
N LYS A 52 24.07 22.40 -9.43
CA LYS A 52 23.21 23.54 -9.77
C LYS A 52 21.91 23.54 -8.95
N THR A 53 21.27 22.37 -8.83
CA THR A 53 20.12 22.16 -7.94
C THR A 53 20.54 21.26 -6.79
N GLY A 54 20.72 21.85 -5.59
CA GLY A 54 21.10 21.12 -4.38
C GLY A 54 19.95 20.33 -3.75
N MET A 55 18.70 20.76 -3.94
CA MET A 55 17.50 20.08 -3.46
C MET A 55 16.27 20.63 -4.18
N TYR A 56 15.37 19.74 -4.59
CA TYR A 56 14.04 20.09 -5.11
C TYR A 56 12.97 19.90 -4.05
N TYR A 57 12.62 18.65 -3.73
CA TYR A 57 11.79 18.33 -2.56
C TYR A 57 12.60 17.65 -1.48
N LEU A 58 12.33 18.03 -0.23
CA LEU A 58 12.65 17.21 0.93
C LEU A 58 11.48 16.28 1.22
N ARG A 59 11.71 14.98 1.09
CA ARG A 59 10.74 13.94 1.45
C ARG A 59 11.12 13.37 2.81
N THR A 60 10.21 13.49 3.77
CA THR A 60 10.36 12.97 5.13
C THR A 60 9.42 11.80 5.34
N ARG A 61 9.78 10.89 6.26
CA ARG A 61 8.90 9.78 6.65
C ARG A 61 8.63 9.91 8.14
N PRO A 62 7.37 9.84 8.59
CA PRO A 62 7.08 9.81 10.02
C PRO A 62 7.76 8.61 10.69
N ALA A 63 8.18 8.78 11.94
CA ALA A 63 8.88 7.75 12.70
C ALA A 63 8.01 6.49 12.90
N ALA A 64 6.69 6.67 13.03
CA ALA A 64 5.71 5.60 13.03
C ALA A 64 4.94 5.59 11.71
N SER A 65 4.92 4.45 11.05
CA SER A 65 4.06 4.21 9.89
C SER A 65 2.76 3.60 10.41
N ALA A 66 1.61 4.21 10.12
CA ALA A 66 0.33 3.53 10.37
C ALA A 66 0.29 2.26 9.50
N SER A 67 0.09 1.09 10.11
CA SER A 67 -0.10 -0.13 9.34
C SER A 67 -1.34 0.06 8.47
N PRO A 68 -1.24 -0.14 7.14
CA PRO A 68 -2.42 -0.07 6.30
C PRO A 68 -3.42 -1.09 6.83
N VAL A 69 -4.66 -0.64 7.07
CA VAL A 69 -5.73 -1.54 7.52
C VAL A 69 -6.06 -2.45 6.35
N THR A 70 -5.46 -3.63 6.34
CA THR A 70 -5.78 -4.69 5.40
C THR A 70 -6.91 -5.54 5.96
N ILE A 71 -7.89 -5.85 5.13
CA ILE A 71 -8.91 -6.84 5.49
C ILE A 71 -8.22 -8.21 5.51
N ASP A 72 -8.41 -8.96 6.58
CA ASP A 72 -7.81 -10.28 6.71
C ASP A 72 -8.43 -11.25 5.66
N PRO A 73 -7.65 -11.91 4.79
CA PRO A 73 -8.18 -12.82 3.77
C PRO A 73 -8.92 -14.03 4.35
N SER A 74 -8.74 -14.30 5.65
CA SER A 74 -9.51 -15.30 6.39
C SER A 74 -10.97 -14.86 6.63
N LEU A 75 -11.20 -13.56 6.89
CA LEU A 75 -12.53 -13.01 7.07
C LEU A 75 -13.34 -13.06 5.77
N GLU A 76 -12.71 -12.80 4.62
CA GLU A 76 -13.35 -12.91 3.31
C GLU A 76 -13.79 -14.36 3.00
N ARG A 77 -12.91 -15.34 3.28
CA ARG A 77 -13.23 -16.76 3.08
C ARG A 77 -14.34 -17.25 4.02
N ASN A 78 -14.31 -16.82 5.28
CA ASN A 78 -15.35 -17.16 6.24
C ASN A 78 -16.70 -16.51 5.88
N ALA A 79 -16.71 -15.28 5.36
CA ALA A 79 -17.91 -14.63 4.88
C ALA A 79 -18.52 -15.36 3.67
N ALA A 80 -17.69 -15.77 2.70
CA ALA A 80 -18.14 -16.55 1.54
C ALA A 80 -18.65 -17.94 1.93
N GLN A 81 -17.98 -18.62 2.86
CA GLN A 81 -18.43 -19.92 3.37
C GLN A 81 -19.75 -19.82 4.14
N ASN A 82 -19.92 -18.80 4.98
CA ASN A 82 -21.18 -18.59 5.70
C ASN A 82 -22.33 -18.28 4.74
N GLN A 83 -22.10 -17.48 3.69
CA GLN A 83 -23.12 -17.25 2.65
C GLN A 83 -23.53 -18.55 1.92
N SER A 84 -22.57 -19.42 1.60
CA SER A 84 -22.87 -20.71 0.97
C SER A 84 -23.65 -21.67 1.87
N LYS A 85 -23.37 -21.68 3.17
CA LYS A 85 -24.11 -22.49 4.15
C LYS A 85 -25.55 -22.00 4.31
N THR A 86 -25.74 -20.69 4.44
CA THR A 86 -27.09 -20.10 4.55
C THR A 86 -27.93 -20.38 3.29
N GLN A 87 -27.34 -20.31 2.10
CA GLN A 87 -28.06 -20.66 0.86
C GLN A 87 -28.41 -22.15 0.79
N THR A 88 -27.52 -23.03 1.26
CA THR A 88 -27.76 -24.48 1.28
C THR A 88 -28.86 -24.86 2.28
N GLU A 89 -28.88 -24.23 3.46
CA GLU A 89 -29.92 -24.45 4.48
C GLU A 89 -31.30 -23.96 4.00
N ILE A 90 -31.35 -22.80 3.33
CA ILE A 90 -32.60 -22.28 2.73
C ILE A 90 -33.09 -23.19 1.59
N GLN A 91 -32.20 -23.71 0.75
CA GLN A 91 -32.57 -24.65 -0.31
C GLN A 91 -33.06 -25.99 0.24
N GLN A 92 -32.43 -26.52 1.31
CA GLN A 92 -32.88 -27.75 1.97
C GLN A 92 -34.26 -27.57 2.60
N GLN A 93 -34.52 -26.43 3.26
CA GLN A 93 -35.86 -26.14 3.77
C GLN A 93 -36.90 -25.99 2.65
N GLN A 94 -36.55 -25.36 1.53
CA GLN A 94 -37.45 -25.27 0.37
C GLN A 94 -37.72 -26.62 -0.29
N GLN A 95 -36.73 -27.51 -0.37
CA GLN A 95 -36.90 -28.88 -0.87
C GLN A 95 -37.77 -29.74 0.07
N MET A 96 -37.63 -29.58 1.39
CA MET A 96 -38.46 -30.30 2.36
C MET A 96 -39.92 -29.82 2.36
N THR A 97 -40.16 -28.56 2.01
CA THR A 97 -41.52 -28.01 1.85
C THR A 97 -42.23 -28.49 0.58
N CYS A 98 -41.49 -28.86 -0.47
CA CYS A 98 -42.04 -29.22 -1.79
C CYS A 98 -41.36 -30.48 -2.35
N SER A 99 -41.31 -31.55 -1.55
CA SER A 99 -40.76 -32.84 -1.96
C SER A 99 -41.84 -33.70 -2.62
N LEU A 100 -41.55 -34.27 -3.79
CA LEU A 100 -42.44 -35.21 -4.49
C LEU A 100 -42.55 -36.57 -3.79
N ASP A 101 -41.56 -36.93 -2.97
CA ASP A 101 -41.48 -38.21 -2.27
C ASP A 101 -42.24 -38.21 -0.92
N ASP A 102 -42.72 -37.04 -0.47
CA ASP A 102 -43.57 -36.90 0.73
C ASP A 102 -44.77 -35.96 0.48
N PRO A 103 -45.83 -36.47 -0.20
CA PRO A 103 -46.99 -35.66 -0.56
C PRO A 103 -47.88 -35.25 0.62
N GLU A 104 -47.75 -35.87 1.80
CA GLU A 104 -48.57 -35.53 2.99
C GLU A 104 -47.92 -34.45 3.88
N GLY A 105 -46.61 -34.21 3.75
CA GLY A 105 -45.90 -33.14 4.45
C GLY A 105 -45.96 -31.75 3.76
N CYS A 106 -46.46 -31.69 2.52
CA CYS A 106 -46.47 -30.47 1.71
C CYS A 106 -47.69 -29.58 2.02
N LEU A 107 -47.47 -28.55 2.85
CA LEU A 107 -48.49 -27.53 3.21
C LEU A 107 -49.00 -26.69 2.01
N SER A 108 -48.34 -26.75 0.85
CA SER A 108 -48.75 -26.02 -0.37
C SER A 108 -49.57 -26.84 -1.37
N CYS A 109 -49.55 -28.17 -1.30
CA CYS A 109 -50.37 -29.06 -2.16
C CYS A 109 -51.60 -29.62 -1.44
N GLY A 110 -51.75 -29.37 -0.14
CA GLY A 110 -52.95 -29.69 0.64
C GLY A 110 -53.99 -28.57 0.60
N ALA A 111 -54.65 -28.40 -0.55
CA ALA A 111 -55.94 -27.71 -0.69
C ALA A 111 -56.75 -28.37 -1.81
#